data_AF-A0AAE4RAS9-F1
#
_entry.id   AF-A0AAE4RAS9-F1
#
_cell.length_a   1.000
_cell.length_b   1.000
_cell.length_c   1.000
_cell.angle_alpha   90.00
_cell.angle_beta   90.00
_cell.angle_gamma   90.00
#
_symmetry.space_group_name_H-M   'P 1'
#
loop_
_entity.id
_entity.type
_entity.pdbx_description
1 polymer ?
#
loop_
_entity_poly.entity_id
_entity_poly.type
_entity_poly.pdbx_seq_one_letter_code
_entity_poly.pdbx_strand_id
1 'polypeptide(L)'
;MRSPGRPEPSRQVQREFWRVVATGVSTAQASIAVGVSVPVGTRWFRHAGGMRPLSLDEPSGRYLSFAEREEIALLRAQDRGVREIARRIGRSPATISRELRRNAATRSGKLEYRALVAQWKAQQAAKRPKTA
;
A
#
# COMPACT_ATOMS: atom_id res chain seq x y z
N MET A 1 20.40 -0.65 -4.83
CA MET A 1 19.46 -0.28 -3.73
C MET A 1 19.61 -1.31 -2.63
N ARG A 2 19.81 -0.92 -1.37
CA ARG A 2 19.74 -1.86 -0.24
C ARG A 2 18.34 -2.49 -0.22
N SER A 3 18.26 -3.81 -0.01
CA SER A 3 16.97 -4.44 0.21
C SER A 3 16.35 -3.76 1.43
N PRO A 4 15.17 -3.13 1.32
CA PRO A 4 14.50 -2.64 2.51
C PRO A 4 14.23 -3.89 3.36
N GLY A 5 14.28 -3.76 4.69
CA GLY A 5 13.84 -4.84 5.56
C GLY A 5 12.37 -5.20 5.33
N ARG A 6 11.68 -5.66 6.37
CA ARG A 6 10.23 -5.88 6.26
C ARG A 6 9.55 -4.59 5.75
N PRO A 7 8.75 -4.64 4.67
CA PRO A 7 8.06 -3.47 4.16
C PRO A 7 7.21 -2.84 5.26
N GLU A 8 7.17 -1.51 5.29
CA GLU A 8 6.28 -0.79 6.19
C GLU A 8 4.82 -1.24 5.96
N PRO A 9 4.02 -1.36 7.03
CA PRO A 9 2.59 -1.66 6.95
C PRO A 9 1.87 -0.69 6.01
N SER A 10 0.87 -1.19 5.28
CA SER A 10 0.11 -0.36 4.34
C SER A 10 -0.47 0.87 5.04
N ARG A 11 -0.37 2.06 4.41
CA ARG A 11 -1.03 3.28 4.89
C ARG A 11 -2.53 3.11 5.12
N GLN A 12 -3.17 2.20 4.39
CA GLN A 12 -4.58 1.85 4.61
C GLN A 12 -4.79 1.22 5.99
N VAL A 13 -3.97 0.22 6.36
CA VAL A 13 -4.03 -0.44 7.67
C VAL A 13 -3.74 0.57 8.79
N GLN A 14 -2.75 1.46 8.58
CA GLN A 14 -2.49 2.54 9.54
C GLN A 14 -3.69 3.49 9.68
N ARG A 15 -4.37 3.88 8.60
CA ARG A 15 -5.59 4.71 8.68
C ARG A 15 -6.68 4.01 9.47
N GLU A 16 -6.95 2.74 9.17
CA GLU A 16 -7.98 2.00 9.90
C GLU A 16 -7.64 1.88 11.38
N PHE A 17 -6.38 1.63 11.72
CA PHE A 17 -5.94 1.60 13.11
C PHE A 17 -6.27 2.91 13.83
N TRP A 18 -5.97 4.06 13.23
CA TRP A 18 -6.27 5.36 13.81
C TRP A 18 -7.76 5.70 13.82
N ARG A 19 -8.56 5.19 12.88
CA ARG A 19 -10.04 5.29 12.91
C ARG A 19 -10.60 4.53 14.11
N VAL A 20 -10.12 3.30 14.33
CA VAL A 20 -10.53 2.48 15.48
C VAL A 20 -10.09 3.12 16.79
N VAL A 21 -8.84 3.60 16.90
CA VAL A 21 -8.40 4.33 18.11
C VAL A 21 -9.28 5.56 18.38
N ALA A 22 -9.73 6.27 17.35
CA ALA A 22 -10.60 7.44 17.50
C ALA A 22 -12.00 7.10 18.06
N THR A 23 -12.42 5.83 18.08
CA THR A 23 -13.66 5.40 18.74
C THR A 23 -13.49 5.19 20.25
N GLY A 24 -12.29 5.41 20.81
CA GLY A 24 -12.01 5.32 22.24
C GLY A 24 -11.59 3.93 22.74
N VAL A 25 -11.36 2.96 21.85
CA VAL A 25 -10.88 1.63 22.26
C VAL A 25 -9.37 1.62 22.52
N SER A 26 -8.92 0.62 23.27
CA SER A 26 -7.49 0.47 23.59
C SER A 26 -6.65 0.18 22.34
N THR A 27 -5.36 0.55 22.39
CA THR A 27 -4.39 0.27 21.32
C THR A 27 -4.29 -1.22 20.99
N ALA A 28 -4.45 -2.10 21.99
CA ALA A 28 -4.43 -3.54 21.80
C ALA A 28 -5.66 -4.01 20.99
N GLN A 29 -6.86 -3.56 21.35
CA GLN A 29 -8.10 -3.85 20.62
C GLN A 29 -8.04 -3.31 19.19
N ALA A 30 -7.57 -2.06 19.01
CA ALA A 30 -7.37 -1.48 17.69
C ALA A 30 -6.38 -2.29 16.83
N SER A 31 -5.31 -2.82 17.43
CA SER A 31 -4.33 -3.66 16.73
C SER A 31 -4.98 -4.95 16.22
N ILE A 32 -5.72 -5.62 17.09
CA ILE A 32 -6.43 -6.86 16.76
C ILE A 32 -7.46 -6.60 15.64
N ALA A 33 -8.24 -5.52 15.77
CA ALA A 33 -9.29 -5.17 14.80
C ALA A 33 -8.76 -4.98 13.38
N VAL A 34 -7.54 -4.44 13.24
CA VAL A 34 -6.93 -4.17 11.92
C VAL A 34 -5.88 -5.22 11.52
N GLY A 35 -5.82 -6.35 12.23
CA GLY A 35 -5.00 -7.51 11.87
C GLY A 35 -3.49 -7.30 12.07
N VAL A 36 -3.08 -6.46 13.02
CA VAL A 36 -1.66 -6.23 13.36
C VAL A 36 -1.37 -6.74 14.77
N SER A 37 -0.13 -7.17 15.00
CA SER A 37 0.27 -7.59 16.35
C SER A 37 0.24 -6.41 17.32
N VAL A 38 -0.18 -6.66 18.56
CA VAL A 38 -0.27 -5.64 19.62
C VAL A 38 1.03 -4.85 19.80
N PRO A 39 2.23 -5.47 19.80
CA PRO A 39 3.48 -4.70 19.90
C PRO A 39 3.69 -3.71 18.75
N VAL A 40 3.20 -4.01 17.55
CA VAL A 40 3.29 -3.12 16.39
C VAL A 40 2.36 -1.93 16.54
N GLY A 41 1.09 -2.14 16.91
CA GLY A 41 0.15 -1.04 17.12
C GLY A 41 0.53 -0.15 18.29
N THR A 42 1.02 -0.73 19.40
CA THR A 42 1.59 0.04 20.53
C THR A 42 2.75 0.91 20.08
N ARG A 43 3.64 0.40 19.22
CA ARG A 43 4.74 1.19 18.67
C ARG A 43 4.24 2.33 17.79
N TRP A 44 3.25 2.10 16.92
CA TRP A 44 2.66 3.16 16.10
C TRP A 44 2.09 4.29 16.96
N PHE A 45 1.31 3.94 17.98
CA PHE A 45 0.70 4.93 18.87
C PHE A 45 1.78 5.76 19.60
N ARG A 46 2.80 5.10 20.16
CA ARG A 46 3.90 5.78 20.87
C ARG A 46 4.73 6.67 19.95
N HIS A 47 5.09 6.18 18.76
CA HIS A 47 5.89 6.95 17.80
C HIS A 47 5.14 8.20 17.29
N ALA A 48 3.82 8.14 17.23
CA ALA A 48 3.00 9.26 16.81
C ALA A 48 2.54 10.17 17.99
N GLY A 49 3.00 9.90 19.21
CA GLY A 49 2.65 10.69 20.40
C GLY A 49 1.16 10.65 20.76
N GLY A 50 0.47 9.56 20.43
CA GLY A 50 -0.99 9.43 20.61
C GLY A 50 -1.83 10.22 19.62
N MET A 51 -1.22 10.90 18.64
CA MET A 51 -1.90 11.66 17.60
C MET A 51 -1.78 10.99 16.24
N ARG A 52 -2.79 11.16 15.37
CA ARG A 52 -2.77 10.59 14.02
C ARG A 52 -1.65 11.24 13.18
N PRO A 53 -0.67 10.49 12.64
CA PRO A 53 0.40 11.06 11.82
C PRO A 53 0.02 11.19 10.33
N LEU A 54 -1.22 10.85 9.98
CA LEU A 54 -1.74 10.91 8.61
C LEU A 54 -3.20 11.34 8.59
N SER A 55 -3.64 11.91 7.46
CA SER A 55 -5.07 12.11 7.20
C SER A 55 -5.80 10.76 7.21
N LEU A 56 -6.99 10.74 7.83
CA LEU A 56 -7.89 9.59 7.82
C LEU A 56 -8.92 9.67 6.69
N ASP A 57 -8.83 10.67 5.82
CA ASP A 57 -9.69 10.77 4.66
C ASP A 57 -9.43 9.60 3.72
N GLU A 58 -10.47 9.18 3.01
CA GLU A 58 -10.28 8.15 2.00
C GLU A 58 -9.43 8.74 0.86
N PRO A 59 -8.39 8.02 0.37
CA PRO A 59 -7.56 8.51 -0.70
C PRO A 59 -8.45 8.78 -1.92
N SER A 60 -8.21 9.91 -2.59
CA SER A 60 -8.83 10.13 -3.89
C SER A 60 -8.59 8.91 -4.79
N GLY A 61 -9.62 8.49 -5.52
CA GLY A 61 -9.56 7.40 -6.49
C GLY A 61 -8.56 7.64 -7.64
N ARG A 62 -7.79 8.74 -7.61
CA ARG A 62 -6.73 9.08 -8.57
C ARG A 62 -5.61 8.05 -8.62
N TYR A 63 -5.27 7.43 -7.50
CA TYR A 63 -4.17 6.45 -7.41
C TYR A 63 -4.71 5.01 -7.29
N LEU A 64 -3.87 4.03 -7.62
CA LEU A 64 -4.20 2.62 -7.44
C LEU A 64 -4.15 2.24 -5.96
N SER A 65 -5.23 1.63 -5.48
CA SER A 65 -5.33 1.03 -4.14
C SER A 65 -4.46 -0.22 -4.03
N PHE A 66 -4.29 -0.73 -2.80
CA PHE A 66 -3.57 -1.98 -2.60
C PHE A 66 -4.31 -3.18 -3.22
N ALA A 67 -5.63 -3.27 -3.04
CA ALA A 67 -6.47 -4.30 -3.64
C ALA A 67 -6.36 -4.31 -5.17
N GLU A 68 -6.35 -3.13 -5.81
CA GLU A 68 -6.16 -3.04 -7.26
C GLU A 68 -4.77 -3.54 -7.68
N ARG A 69 -3.72 -3.32 -6.87
CA ARG A 69 -2.36 -3.84 -7.14
C ARG A 69 -2.30 -5.36 -6.98
N GLU A 70 -3.05 -5.92 -6.04
CA GLU A 70 -3.19 -7.37 -5.88
C GLU A 70 -3.88 -7.99 -7.09
N GLU A 71 -4.98 -7.39 -7.55
CA GLU A 71 -5.68 -7.84 -8.76
C GLU A 71 -4.78 -7.75 -10.02
N ILE A 72 -4.02 -6.66 -10.18
CA ILE A 72 -3.02 -6.56 -11.25
C ILE A 72 -2.00 -7.70 -11.17
N ALA A 73 -1.52 -8.05 -9.98
CA ALA A 73 -0.54 -9.11 -9.80
C ALA A 73 -1.11 -10.48 -10.16
N LEU A 74 -2.34 -10.79 -9.73
CA LEU A 74 -3.03 -12.03 -10.06
C LEU A 74 -3.26 -12.16 -11.57
N LEU A 75 -3.82 -11.13 -12.20
CA LEU A 75 -4.09 -11.15 -13.63
C LEU A 75 -2.80 -11.19 -14.47
N ARG A 76 -1.73 -10.55 -13.98
CA ARG A 76 -0.43 -10.61 -14.66
C ARG A 76 0.20 -12.00 -14.55
N ALA A 77 0.01 -12.70 -13.43
CA ALA A 77 0.45 -14.09 -13.27
C ALA A 77 -0.36 -15.07 -14.15
N GLN A 78 -1.56 -14.69 -14.57
CA GLN A 78 -2.37 -15.41 -15.57
C GLN A 78 -2.07 -14.97 -17.01
N ASP A 79 -0.93 -14.29 -17.25
CA ASP A 79 -0.51 -13.78 -18.56
C ASP A 79 -1.50 -12.83 -19.26
N ARG A 80 -2.40 -12.19 -18.51
CA ARG A 80 -3.33 -11.21 -19.08
C ARG A 80 -2.60 -9.95 -19.54
N GLY A 81 -3.03 -9.43 -20.69
CA GLY A 81 -2.49 -8.21 -21.28
C GLY A 81 -2.95 -6.93 -20.56
N VAL A 82 -2.19 -5.84 -20.70
CA VAL A 82 -2.45 -4.55 -20.04
C VAL A 82 -3.89 -4.04 -20.26
N ARG A 83 -4.41 -4.15 -21.49
CA ARG A 83 -5.77 -3.69 -21.84
C ARG A 83 -6.85 -4.54 -21.18
N GLU A 84 -6.62 -5.84 -21.03
CA GLU A 84 -7.56 -6.74 -20.35
C GLU A 84 -7.60 -6.45 -18.85
N ILE A 85 -6.42 -6.33 -18.22
CA ILE A 85 -6.29 -5.96 -16.80
C ILE A 85 -7.01 -4.64 -16.53
N ALA A 86 -6.79 -3.64 -17.38
CA ALA A 86 -7.42 -2.33 -17.27
C ALA A 86 -8.95 -2.41 -17.33
N ARG A 87 -9.51 -3.24 -18.22
CA ARG A 87 -10.95 -3.46 -18.35
C ARG A 87 -11.54 -4.13 -17.10
N ARG A 88 -10.88 -5.16 -16.56
CA ARG A 88 -11.36 -5.88 -15.37
C ARG A 88 -11.38 -4.99 -14.11
N ILE A 89 -10.39 -4.11 -13.97
CA ILE A 89 -10.25 -3.23 -12.79
C ILE A 89 -10.99 -1.89 -12.99
N GLY A 90 -11.50 -1.60 -14.19
CA GLY A 90 -12.17 -0.32 -14.48
C GLY A 90 -11.22 0.88 -14.50
N ARG A 91 -9.97 0.68 -14.95
CA ARG A 91 -8.92 1.72 -15.01
C ARG A 91 -8.46 1.98 -16.44
N SER A 92 -7.77 3.10 -16.66
CA SER A 92 -7.17 3.36 -17.97
C SER A 92 -6.01 2.37 -18.24
N PRO A 93 -5.87 1.84 -19.48
CA PRO A 93 -4.71 1.01 -19.85
C PRO A 93 -3.37 1.72 -19.61
N ALA A 94 -3.33 3.04 -19.76
CA ALA A 94 -2.15 3.84 -19.48
C ALA A 94 -1.77 3.81 -17.99
N THR A 95 -2.75 3.78 -17.07
CA THR A 95 -2.51 3.62 -15.64
C THR A 95 -1.85 2.28 -15.35
N ILE A 96 -2.39 1.19 -15.88
CA ILE A 96 -1.83 -0.17 -15.68
C ILE A 96 -0.43 -0.28 -16.30
N SER A 97 -0.22 0.23 -17.51
CA SER A 97 1.09 0.22 -18.16
C SER A 97 2.15 0.96 -17.33
N ARG A 98 1.82 2.17 -16.85
CA ARG A 98 2.72 2.98 -16.03
C ARG A 98 3.03 2.32 -14.69
N GLU A 99 2.04 1.67 -14.09
CA GLU A 99 2.18 0.92 -12.84
C GLU A 99 3.17 -0.24 -13.01
N LEU A 100 2.92 -1.13 -13.97
CA LEU A 100 3.79 -2.28 -14.24
C LEU A 100 5.23 -1.85 -14.58
N ARG A 101 5.40 -0.79 -15.36
CA ARG A 101 6.73 -0.27 -15.74
C ARG A 101 7.51 0.29 -14.55
N ARG A 102 6.87 1.08 -13.68
CA ARG A 102 7.56 1.80 -12.60
C ARG A 102 7.79 0.96 -11.36
N ASN A 103 6.87 0.04 -11.07
CA ASN A 103 6.78 -0.62 -9.77
C ASN A 103 7.12 -2.12 -9.79
N ALA A 104 7.37 -2.73 -10.95
CA ALA A 104 7.96 -4.07 -11.01
C ALA A 104 9.36 -4.09 -10.38
N ALA A 105 9.77 -5.23 -9.83
CA ALA A 105 11.05 -5.38 -9.15
C ALA A 105 11.75 -6.67 -9.57
N THR A 106 13.08 -6.64 -9.64
CA THR A 106 13.87 -7.83 -9.92
C THR A 106 13.94 -8.71 -8.68
N ARG A 107 13.57 -9.98 -8.83
CA ARG A 107 13.77 -11.02 -7.84
C ARG A 107 14.41 -12.23 -8.52
N SER A 108 15.49 -12.76 -7.94
CA SER A 108 16.20 -13.91 -8.49
C SER A 108 16.58 -13.74 -9.98
N GLY A 109 16.97 -12.53 -10.37
CA GLY A 109 17.34 -12.19 -11.75
C GLY A 109 16.18 -11.94 -12.72
N LYS A 110 14.91 -12.14 -12.32
CA LYS A 110 13.74 -11.91 -13.18
C LYS A 110 12.93 -10.70 -12.72
N LEU A 111 12.40 -9.94 -13.69
CA LEU A 111 11.52 -8.81 -13.40
C LEU A 111 10.10 -9.33 -13.12
N GLU A 112 9.68 -9.25 -11.86
CA GLU A 112 8.36 -9.72 -11.42
C GLU A 112 7.54 -8.56 -10.86
N TYR A 113 6.23 -8.60 -11.11
CA TYR A 113 5.29 -7.67 -10.50
C TYR A 113 4.70 -8.29 -9.23
N ARG A 114 4.96 -7.67 -8.07
CA ARG A 114 4.44 -8.10 -6.77
C ARG A 114 3.73 -6.93 -6.10
N ALA A 115 2.46 -7.11 -5.74
CA ALA A 115 1.62 -6.05 -5.20
C ALA A 115 2.22 -5.34 -3.98
N LEU A 116 2.75 -6.10 -3.01
CA LEU A 116 3.39 -5.56 -1.80
C LEU A 116 4.61 -4.69 -2.11
N VAL A 117 5.47 -5.13 -3.04
CA VAL A 117 6.66 -4.38 -3.44
C VAL A 117 6.26 -3.13 -4.21
N ALA A 118 5.28 -3.26 -5.11
CA ALA A 118 4.76 -2.14 -5.88
C ALA A 118 4.13 -1.07 -4.98
N GLN A 119 3.36 -1.49 -3.98
CA GLN A 119 2.78 -0.60 -2.97
C GLN A 119 3.86 0.13 -2.17
N TRP A 120 4.88 -0.60 -1.71
CA TRP A 120 6.00 0.01 -0.99
C TRP A 120 6.74 1.04 -1.85
N LYS A 121 7.05 0.71 -3.11
CA LYS A 121 7.69 1.65 -4.06
C LYS A 121 6.83 2.91 -4.26
N ALA A 122 5.53 2.74 -4.45
CA ALA A 122 4.60 3.86 -4.61
C ALA A 122 4.58 4.76 -3.36
N GLN A 123 4.59 4.19 -2.15
CA GLN A 123 4.65 4.94 -0.91
C GLN A 123 5.97 5.69 -0.71
N GLN A 124 7.12 5.09 -1.05
CA GLN A 124 8.41 5.80 -0.97
C GLN A 124 8.49 6.93 -1.99
N ALA A 125 8.01 6.71 -3.21
CA ALA A 125 7.96 7.76 -4.24
C ALA A 125 7.06 8.93 -3.82
N ALA A 126 5.99 8.67 -3.08
CA ALA A 126 5.10 9.71 -2.55
C ALA A 126 5.73 10.58 -1.45
N LYS A 127 6.77 10.10 -0.76
CA LYS A 127 7.52 10.90 0.23
C LYS A 127 8.50 11.89 -0.40
N ARG A 128 8.87 11.68 -1.67
CA ARG A 128 9.85 12.53 -2.35
C ARG A 128 9.31 13.96 -2.47
N PRO A 129 10.02 14.99 -2.01
CA PRO A 129 9.62 16.37 -2.21
C PRO A 129 9.55 16.65 -3.72
N LYS A 130 8.45 17.27 -4.15
CA LYS A 130 8.31 17.75 -5.52
C LYS A 130 8.72 19.21 -5.52
N THR A 131 9.67 19.57 -6.38
CA THR A 131 9.93 20.98 -6.69
C THR A 131 8.61 21.58 -7.20
N ALA A 132 8.19 22.68 -6.57
CA ALA A 132 6.96 23.39 -6.93
C ALA A 132 7.10 24.03 -8.32
#